data_AF-A0A925BPL7-F1
#
_entry.id   AF-A0A925BPL7-F1
#
_cell.length_a   1.000
_cell.length_b   1.000
_cell.length_c   1.000
_cell.angle_alpha   90.00
_cell.angle_beta   90.00
_cell.angle_gamma   90.00
#
_symmetry.space_group_name_H-M   'P 1'
#
loop_
_entity.id
_entity.type
_entity.pdbx_description
1 polymer ?
#
loop_
_entity_poly.entity_id
_entity_poly.type
_entity_poly.pdbx_seq_one_letter_code
_entity_poly.pdbx_strand_id
1 'polypeptide(L)' 'MSELKRHAVDPESIEAYRIRVLFHCEELHREKHAATRAMIALYLAEAAATLARLEVEEAQKTAAIGASPI' A
#
# COMPACT_ATOMS: atom_id res chain seq x y z
N MET A 1 -10.92 7.79 -32.13
CA MET A 1 -9.59 8.09 -31.58
C MET A 1 -9.53 7.41 -30.22
N SER A 2 -8.69 6.38 -30.11
CA SER A 2 -8.58 5.50 -28.94
C SER A 2 -8.11 6.27 -27.71
N GLU A 3 -8.96 6.30 -26.67
CA GLU A 3 -8.67 6.93 -25.39
C GLU A 3 -7.45 6.28 -24.74
N LEU A 4 -6.35 7.02 -24.62
CA LEU A 4 -5.27 6.70 -23.69
C LEU A 4 -5.81 6.84 -22.25
N LYS A 5 -6.49 5.80 -21.75
CA LYS A 5 -6.61 5.59 -20.30
C LYS A 5 -5.22 5.26 -19.77
N ARG A 6 -4.42 6.30 -19.47
CA ARG A 6 -3.33 6.16 -18.50
C ARG A 6 -3.99 5.74 -17.20
N HIS A 7 -3.90 4.45 -16.87
CA HIS A 7 -4.36 3.90 -15.61
C HIS A 7 -3.54 4.54 -14.48
N ALA A 8 -3.98 5.69 -13.99
CA ALA A 8 -3.54 6.18 -12.71
C ALA A 8 -3.99 5.15 -11.68
N VAL A 9 -3.03 4.53 -10.99
CA VAL A 9 -3.33 3.70 -9.82
C VAL A 9 -4.04 4.61 -8.82
N ASP A 10 -5.24 4.22 -8.38
CA ASP A 10 -5.97 4.97 -7.35
C ASP A 10 -5.05 5.11 -6.13
N PRO A 11 -4.74 6.34 -5.68
CA PRO A 11 -3.80 6.58 -4.58
C PRO A 11 -4.22 5.89 -3.28
N GLU A 12 -5.49 5.56 -3.10
CA GLU A 12 -6.01 4.88 -1.91
C GLU A 12 -6.21 3.36 -2.11
N SER A 13 -5.78 2.82 -3.25
CA SER A 13 -5.83 1.37 -3.50
C SER A 13 -4.76 0.59 -2.73
N ILE A 14 -5.05 -0.70 -2.51
CA ILE A 14 -4.08 -1.67 -1.95
C ILE A 14 -2.76 -1.63 -2.72
N GLU A 15 -2.82 -1.59 -4.05
CA GLU A 15 -1.61 -1.56 -4.89
C GLU A 15 -0.79 -0.28 -4.69
N ALA A 16 -1.44 0.89 -4.58
CA ALA A 16 -0.75 2.13 -4.25
C ALA A 16 -0.03 2.04 -2.90
N TYR A 17 -0.69 1.47 -1.88
CA TYR A 17 -0.07 1.29 -0.57
C TYR A 17 1.06 0.26 -0.56
N ARG A 18 0.97 -0.82 -1.34
CA ARG A 18 2.10 -1.76 -1.55
C ARG A 18 3.32 -1.05 -2.13
N ILE A 19 3.11 -0.22 -3.17
CA ILE A 19 4.18 0.57 -3.79
C ILE A 19 4.77 1.57 -2.80
N ARG A 20 3.95 2.30 -2.02
CA ARG A 20 4.42 3.25 -0.99
C ARG A 20 5.28 2.58 0.07
N VAL A 21 4.87 1.42 0.57
CA VAL A 21 5.64 0.64 1.55
C VAL A 21 6.99 0.22 0.97
N LEU A 22 7.02 -0.31 -0.25
CA LEU A 22 8.27 -0.69 -0.91
C LEU A 22 9.20 0.51 -1.06
N PHE A 23 8.68 1.63 -1.55
CA PHE A 23 9.45 2.85 -1.77
C PHE A 23 10.07 3.38 -0.47
N HIS A 24 9.27 3.53 0.59
CA HIS A 24 9.79 4.02 1.87
C HIS A 24 10.76 3.04 2.54
N CYS A 25 10.61 1.72 2.34
CA CYS A 25 11.61 0.75 2.78
C CYS A 25 12.97 0.97 2.11
N GLU A 26 12.98 1.20 0.79
CA GLU A 26 14.21 1.47 0.04
C GLU A 26 14.85 2.81 0.47
N GLU A 27 14.05 3.86 0.62
CA GLU A 27 14.52 5.17 1.10
C GLU A 27 15.13 5.07 2.49
N LEU A 28 14.44 4.39 3.42
CA LEU A 28 14.89 4.22 4.80
C LEU A 28 16.24 3.49 4.86
N HIS A 29 16.44 2.48 4.02
CA HIS A 29 17.67 1.72 3.94
C HIS A 29 18.86 2.56 3.44
N ARG A 30 18.61 3.43 2.45
CA ARG A 30 19.65 4.25 1.81
C ARG A 30 19.99 5.50 2.63
N GLU A 31 19.02 6.10 3.31
CA GLU A 31 19.16 7.37 4.03
C GLU A 31 20.11 7.29 5.26
N LYS A 32 21.01 8.27 5.38
CA LYS A 32 22.00 8.37 6.45
C LYS A 32 21.68 9.46 7.47
N HIS A 33 21.02 10.53 7.04
CA HIS A 33 20.63 11.64 7.90
C HIS A 33 19.53 11.23 8.89
N ALA A 34 19.79 11.43 10.18
CA ALA A 34 18.95 10.90 11.25
C ALA A 34 17.53 11.49 11.25
N ALA A 35 17.39 12.80 11.06
CA ALA A 35 16.07 13.44 11.06
C ALA A 35 15.22 13.01 9.86
N THR A 36 15.84 12.87 8.69
CA THR A 36 15.15 12.40 7.47
C THR A 36 14.72 10.94 7.64
N ARG A 37 15.61 10.10 8.15
CA ARG A 37 15.32 8.69 8.44
C ARG A 37 14.16 8.52 9.44
N ALA A 38 14.07 9.38 10.46
CA ALA A 38 12.95 9.36 11.40
C ALA A 38 11.62 9.69 10.70
N MET A 39 11.61 10.67 9.79
CA MET A 39 10.42 11.02 9.02
C MET A 39 10.00 9.89 8.06
N ILE A 40 10.95 9.30 7.33
CA ILE A 40 10.68 8.16 6.43
C ILE A 40 10.11 6.98 7.23
N ALA A 41 10.66 6.69 8.41
CA ALA A 41 10.17 5.61 9.26
C ALA A 41 8.72 5.85 9.72
N LEU A 42 8.35 7.10 10.02
CA LEU A 42 6.97 7.46 10.36
C LEU A 42 6.03 7.21 9.18
N TYR A 43 6.35 7.72 8.00
CA TYR A 43 5.53 7.50 6.80
C TYR A 43 5.44 6.03 6.40
N LEU A 44 6.53 5.28 6.53
CA LEU A 44 6.54 3.84 6.33
C LEU A 44 5.57 3.13 7.28
N ALA A 45 5.59 3.48 8.57
CA ALA A 45 4.70 2.88 9.56
C ALA A 45 3.23 3.18 9.27
N GLU A 46 2.90 4.41 8.91
CA GLU A 46 1.53 4.81 8.53
C GLU A 46 1.05 4.08 7.29
N ALA A 47 1.88 4.02 6.23
CA ALA A 47 1.56 3.30 5.00
C ALA A 47 1.38 1.80 5.23
N ALA A 48 2.27 1.18 6.02
CA ALA A 48 2.19 -0.24 6.34
C ALA A 48 0.96 -0.58 7.19
N ALA A 49 0.61 0.26 8.17
CA ALA A 49 -0.58 0.06 8.98
C ALA A 49 -1.87 0.16 8.14
N THR A 50 -1.92 1.11 7.21
CA THR A 50 -3.06 1.23 6.28
C THR A 50 -3.13 0.05 5.33
N LEU A 51 -2.00 -0.34 4.72
CA LEU A 51 -1.94 -1.53 3.86
C LEU A 51 -2.45 -2.78 4.59
N ALA A 52 -1.98 -3.00 5.82
CA ALA A 52 -2.39 -4.15 6.61
C ALA A 52 -3.92 -4.21 6.84
N ARG A 53 -4.56 -3.08 7.12
CA ARG A 53 -6.03 -3.02 7.26
C ARG A 53 -6.73 -3.38 5.95
N LEU A 54 -6.28 -2.80 4.83
CA LEU A 54 -6.88 -3.06 3.53
C LEU A 54 -6.72 -4.53 3.09
N GLU A 55 -5.56 -5.14 3.33
CA GLU A 55 -5.31 -6.56 3.02
C GLU A 55 -6.18 -7.49 3.89
N VAL A 56 -6.40 -7.15 5.16
CA VAL A 56 -7.32 -7.90 6.03
C VAL A 56 -8.75 -7.79 5.52
N GLU A 57 -9.21 -6.60 5.16
CA GLU A 57 -10.54 -6.39 4.59
C GLU A 57 -10.72 -7.16 3.28
N GLU A 58 -9.72 -7.17 2.41
CA GLU A 58 -9.75 -7.89 1.14
C GLU A 58 -9.76 -9.42 1.35
N ALA A 59 -8.96 -9.92 2.30
CA ALA A 59 -8.97 -11.33 2.68
C ALA A 59 -10.33 -11.76 3.27
N GLN A 60 -10.99 -10.90 4.06
CA GLN A 60 -12.31 -11.18 4.61
C GLN A 60 -13.40 -11.20 3.52
N LYS A 61 -13.36 -10.28 2.55
CA LYS A 61 -14.29 -10.27 1.42
C LYS A 61 -14.19 -11.56 0.60
N THR A 62 -12.97 -11.99 0.28
CA THR A 62 -12.74 -13.21 -0.50
C THR A 62 -13.18 -14.46 0.27
N ALA A 63 -12.95 -14.52 1.58
CA ALA A 63 -13.44 -15.61 2.44
C ALA A 63 -14.98 -15.67 2.51
N ALA A 64 -15.66 -14.52 2.58
CA ALA A 64 -17.12 -14.46 2.59
C ALA A 64 -17.75 -14.91 1.26
N ILE A 65 -17.11 -14.59 0.12
CA ILE A 65 -17.56 -15.02 -1.21
C ILE A 65 -17.40 -16.55 -1.39
N GLY A 66 -16.35 -17.14 -0.82
CA GLY A 66 -16.13 -18.59 -0.84
C GLY A 66 -17.04 -19.41 0.08
N ALA A 67 -17.80 -18.77 0.97
CA ALA A 67 -18.63 -19.42 1.97
C ALA A 67 -20.14 -19.45 1.65
N SER A 68 -20.57 -18.96 0.49
CA SER A 68 -21.96 -19.13 0.03
C SER A 68 -22.20 -20.61 -0.36
N PRO A 69 -23.06 -21.35 0.36
CA PRO A 69 -23.46 -22.68 -0.07
C PRO A 69 -24.43 -22.56 -1.25
N ILE A 70 -24.19 -23.35 -2.29
CA ILE A 70 -25.12 -23.60 -3.41
C ILE A 70 -26.31 -24.41 -2.89
#